data_AF-A0A5S9QRV8-F1
#
_entry.id   AF-A0A5S9QRV8-F1
#
_cell.length_a   1.000
_cell.length_b   1.000
_cell.length_c   1.000
_cell.angle_alpha   90.00
_cell.angle_beta   90.00
_cell.angle_gamma   90.00
#
_symmetry.space_group_name_H-M   'P 1'
#
loop_
_entity.id
_entity.type
_entity.pdbx_description
1 polymer ?
#
loop_
_entity_poly.entity_id
_entity_poly.type
_entity_poly.pdbx_seq_one_letter_code
_entity_poly.pdbx_strand_id
1 'polypeptide(L)'
;MSDQKTREFTEKTLTPLLISSIGIAKAELTDDEFNKLDIPALQRYTFLLAECVPVEYLIDKNFVRHGIHGLISGWPVEQTVMHVFLLYIYRLSERSSKHPLEKGVIRQQILGVLPIFESATEKGLIALDAYDRNADALAHVADDTPEVPAIFNALAVEYSKHEPQ
;
A
#
# COMPACT_ATOMS: atom_id res chain seq x y z
N MET A 1 22.47 -8.95 10.63
CA MET A 1 21.99 -9.40 9.31
C MET A 1 21.90 -8.19 8.40
N SER A 2 22.44 -8.16 7.19
CA SER A 2 23.86 -8.12 6.83
C SER A 2 23.97 -7.03 5.75
N ASP A 3 24.97 -6.15 5.77
CA ASP A 3 25.06 -5.05 4.76
C ASP A 3 24.93 -5.56 3.33
N GLN A 4 25.36 -6.80 3.08
CA GLN A 4 25.17 -7.48 1.81
C GLN A 4 23.69 -7.82 1.49
N LYS A 5 22.89 -8.31 2.45
CA LYS A 5 21.46 -8.57 2.23
C LYS A 5 20.69 -7.27 2.02
N THR A 6 21.00 -6.23 2.79
CA THR A 6 20.39 -4.91 2.63
C THR A 6 20.74 -4.32 1.27
N ARG A 7 22.02 -4.40 0.87
CA ARG A 7 22.47 -3.95 -0.45
C ARG A 7 21.82 -4.73 -1.58
N GLU A 8 21.74 -6.06 -1.47
CA GLU A 8 21.06 -6.89 -2.46
C GLU A 8 19.57 -6.57 -2.56
N PHE A 9 18.88 -6.32 -1.44
CA PHE A 9 17.49 -5.90 -1.44
C PHE A 9 17.32 -4.53 -2.13
N THR A 10 18.17 -3.57 -1.80
CA THR A 10 18.15 -2.24 -2.43
C THR A 10 18.41 -2.30 -3.93
N GLU A 11 19.44 -3.04 -4.37
CA GLU A 11 19.85 -3.10 -5.77
C GLU A 11 18.89 -3.95 -6.61
N LYS A 12 18.40 -5.08 -6.09
CA LYS A 12 17.58 -6.03 -6.86
C LYS A 12 16.08 -5.80 -6.73
N THR A 13 15.62 -5.07 -5.72
CA THR A 13 14.19 -4.87 -5.45
C THR A 13 13.79 -3.40 -5.45
N LEU A 14 14.32 -2.61 -4.51
CA LEU A 14 13.86 -1.23 -4.32
C LEU A 14 14.18 -0.33 -5.51
N THR A 15 15.41 -0.45 -6.05
CA THR A 15 15.84 0.35 -7.21
C THR A 15 14.97 0.06 -8.45
N PRO A 16 14.76 -1.22 -8.84
CA PRO A 16 13.83 -1.54 -9.92
C PRO A 16 12.40 -1.07 -9.67
N LEU A 17 11.87 -1.21 -8.45
CA LEU A 17 10.52 -0.76 -8.10
C LEU A 17 10.38 0.76 -8.26
N LEU A 18 11.35 1.52 -7.77
CA LEU A 18 11.39 2.96 -7.93
C LEU A 18 11.45 3.37 -9.40
N ILE A 19 12.35 2.76 -10.18
CA ILE A 19 12.48 3.04 -11.62
C ILE A 19 11.17 2.74 -12.34
N SER A 20 10.53 1.60 -12.04
CA SER A 20 9.23 1.24 -12.61
C SER A 20 8.14 2.23 -12.21
N SER A 21 8.15 2.71 -10.96
CA SER A 21 7.18 3.69 -10.47
C SER A 21 7.33 5.02 -11.19
N ILE A 22 8.56 5.49 -11.40
CA ILE A 22 8.86 6.70 -12.18
C ILE A 22 8.45 6.50 -13.65
N GLY A 23 8.72 5.33 -14.23
CA GLY A 23 8.33 5.01 -15.59
C GLY A 23 6.80 5.02 -15.79
N ILE A 24 6.05 4.43 -14.85
CA ILE A 24 4.58 4.46 -14.85
C ILE A 24 4.08 5.90 -14.70
N ALA A 25 4.61 6.64 -13.72
CA ALA A 25 4.24 8.03 -13.51
C ALA A 25 4.45 8.87 -14.79
N LYS A 26 5.60 8.72 -15.46
CA LYS A 26 5.89 9.48 -16.67
C LYS A 26 5.01 9.08 -17.87
N ALA A 27 4.59 7.83 -17.94
CA ALA A 27 3.76 7.33 -19.03
C ALA A 27 2.28 7.72 -18.87
N GLU A 28 1.80 7.86 -17.63
CA GLU A 28 0.36 7.96 -17.34
C GLU A 28 -0.08 9.34 -16.85
N LEU A 29 0.84 10.15 -16.29
CA LEU A 29 0.53 11.49 -15.80
C LEU A 29 0.79 12.55 -16.88
N THR A 30 0.09 13.67 -16.78
CA THR A 30 0.46 14.89 -17.51
C THR A 30 1.81 15.41 -17.02
N ASP A 31 2.49 16.23 -17.84
CA ASP A 31 3.77 16.83 -17.43
C ASP A 31 3.64 17.67 -16.15
N ASP A 32 2.52 18.38 -15.98
CA ASP A 32 2.26 19.18 -14.78
C ASP A 32 2.07 18.32 -13.52
N GLU A 33 1.41 17.17 -13.64
CA GLU A 33 1.26 16.22 -12.53
C GLU A 33 2.56 15.51 -12.22
N PHE A 34 3.30 15.08 -13.24
CA PHE A 34 4.61 14.47 -13.07
C PHE A 34 5.60 15.42 -12.38
N ASN A 35 5.56 16.71 -12.71
CA ASN A 35 6.41 17.72 -12.07
C ASN A 35 6.06 17.98 -10.60
N LYS A 36 4.86 17.59 -10.14
CA LYS A 36 4.46 17.65 -8.71
C LYS A 36 4.93 16.42 -7.92
N LEU A 37 5.38 15.37 -8.59
CA LEU A 37 5.83 14.14 -7.94
C LEU A 37 7.17 14.38 -7.23
N ASP A 38 7.13 14.44 -5.90
CA ASP A 38 8.32 14.54 -5.07
C ASP A 38 9.07 13.19 -5.08
N ILE A 39 10.22 13.15 -5.76
CA ILE A 39 11.03 11.94 -5.92
C ILE A 39 11.53 11.40 -4.56
N PRO A 40 12.09 12.21 -3.64
CA PRO A 40 12.32 11.81 -2.25
C PRO A 40 11.11 11.16 -1.56
N ALA A 41 9.90 11.73 -1.71
CA ALA A 41 8.69 11.15 -1.13
C ALA A 41 8.35 9.79 -1.75
N LEU A 42 8.47 9.67 -3.09
CA LEU A 42 8.27 8.41 -3.79
C LEU A 42 9.28 7.33 -3.37
N GLN A 43 10.56 7.70 -3.22
CA GLN A 43 11.59 6.80 -2.70
C GLN A 43 11.21 6.28 -1.31
N ARG A 44 10.84 7.17 -0.41
CA ARG A 44 10.41 6.81 0.95
C ARG A 44 9.16 5.93 0.94
N TYR A 45 8.19 6.25 0.10
CA TYR A 45 6.98 5.44 -0.12
C TYR A 45 7.34 4.02 -0.55
N THR A 46 8.16 3.86 -1.59
CA THR A 46 8.54 2.53 -2.10
C THR A 46 9.30 1.71 -1.05
N PHE A 47 10.13 2.36 -0.24
CA PHE A 47 10.83 1.72 0.87
C PHE A 47 9.86 1.22 1.94
N LEU A 48 9.02 2.11 2.47
CA LEU A 48 8.07 1.75 3.54
C LEU A 48 7.03 0.74 3.08
N LEU A 49 6.56 0.85 1.83
CA LEU A 49 5.62 -0.10 1.28
C LEU A 49 6.24 -1.50 1.19
N ALA A 50 7.52 -1.62 0.83
CA ALA A 50 8.20 -2.90 0.76
C ALA A 50 8.46 -3.55 2.13
N GLU A 51 8.37 -2.79 3.22
CA GLU A 51 8.35 -3.33 4.59
C GLU A 51 6.97 -3.88 4.98
N CYS A 52 5.89 -3.35 4.38
CA CYS A 52 4.52 -3.71 4.72
C CYS A 52 3.90 -4.75 3.78
N VAL A 53 4.36 -4.81 2.53
CA VAL A 53 3.77 -5.61 1.45
C VAL A 53 4.86 -6.49 0.82
N PRO A 54 4.61 -7.80 0.61
CA PRO A 54 5.57 -8.67 -0.05
C PRO A 54 5.89 -8.20 -1.47
N VAL A 55 7.17 -8.33 -1.85
CA VAL A 55 7.74 -7.77 -3.08
C VAL A 55 7.01 -8.21 -4.34
N GLU A 56 6.55 -9.45 -4.39
CA GLU A 56 5.82 -10.03 -5.52
C GLU A 56 4.46 -9.35 -5.78
N TYR A 57 3.95 -8.57 -4.83
CA TYR A 57 2.76 -7.74 -5.00
C TYR A 57 3.10 -6.30 -5.36
N LEU A 58 4.31 -5.82 -5.07
CA LEU A 58 4.75 -4.45 -5.39
C LEU A 58 4.86 -4.19 -6.89
N ILE A 59 4.93 -5.26 -7.71
CA ILE A 59 4.89 -5.16 -9.18
C ILE A 59 3.47 -4.94 -9.73
N ASP A 60 2.43 -5.02 -8.89
CA ASP A 60 1.08 -4.71 -9.32
C ASP A 60 0.96 -3.21 -9.62
N LYS A 61 0.75 -2.90 -10.90
CA LYS A 61 0.71 -1.53 -11.39
C LYS A 61 -0.37 -0.70 -10.72
N ASN A 62 -1.48 -1.29 -10.27
CA ASN A 62 -2.53 -0.54 -9.61
C ASN A 62 -2.08 -0.02 -8.24
N PHE A 63 -1.34 -0.79 -7.45
CA PHE A 63 -0.77 -0.29 -6.19
C PHE A 63 0.22 0.84 -6.42
N VAL A 64 1.02 0.74 -7.47
CA VAL A 64 1.95 1.80 -7.85
C VAL A 64 1.20 3.08 -8.22
N ARG A 65 0.12 2.98 -9.00
CA ARG A 65 -0.73 4.12 -9.38
C ARG A 65 -1.40 4.77 -8.18
N HIS A 66 -2.00 3.97 -7.30
CA HIS A 66 -2.59 4.47 -6.04
C HIS A 66 -1.56 5.21 -5.19
N GLY A 67 -0.34 4.68 -5.09
CA GLY A 67 0.77 5.37 -4.45
C GLY A 67 1.09 6.73 -5.07
N ILE A 68 1.28 6.75 -6.39
CA ILE A 68 1.62 7.97 -7.15
C ILE A 68 0.52 9.04 -7.00
N HIS A 69 -0.75 8.66 -7.20
CA HIS A 69 -1.87 9.59 -7.08
C HIS A 69 -2.07 10.10 -5.66
N GLY A 70 -1.86 9.26 -4.63
CA GLY A 70 -1.86 9.70 -3.23
C GLY A 70 -0.81 10.76 -2.96
N LEU A 71 0.43 10.52 -3.40
CA LEU A 71 1.54 11.48 -3.23
C LEU A 71 1.29 12.80 -3.97
N ILE A 72 0.81 12.76 -5.22
CA ILE A 72 0.50 13.97 -6.00
C ILE A 72 -0.67 14.75 -5.38
N SER A 73 -1.61 14.06 -4.74
CA SER A 73 -2.71 14.68 -3.99
C SER A 73 -2.26 15.31 -2.67
N GLY A 74 -0.95 15.22 -2.33
CA GLY A 74 -0.38 15.81 -1.12
C GLY A 74 -0.60 14.97 0.13
N TRP A 75 -0.93 13.68 0.00
CA TRP A 75 -1.03 12.81 1.16
C TRP A 75 0.35 12.57 1.78
N PRO A 76 0.44 12.48 3.12
CA PRO A 76 1.63 11.97 3.77
C PRO A 76 2.01 10.58 3.24
N VAL A 77 3.31 10.30 3.23
CA VAL A 77 3.83 9.02 2.71
C VAL A 77 3.24 7.84 3.49
N GLU A 78 3.23 7.90 4.82
CA GLU A 78 2.70 6.83 5.68
C GLU A 78 1.21 6.58 5.46
N GLN A 79 0.44 7.65 5.30
CA GLN A 79 -0.98 7.54 4.98
C GLN A 79 -1.19 6.86 3.63
N THR A 80 -0.34 7.19 2.65
CA THR A 80 -0.37 6.56 1.32
C THR A 80 -0.01 5.07 1.42
N VAL A 81 1.00 4.71 2.21
CA VAL A 81 1.36 3.30 2.48
C VAL A 81 0.22 2.56 3.16
N MET A 82 -0.44 3.14 4.17
CA MET A 82 -1.58 2.53 4.86
C MET A 82 -2.74 2.27 3.90
N HIS A 83 -3.06 3.24 3.05
CA HIS A 83 -4.10 3.10 2.05
C HIS A 83 -3.80 1.96 1.06
N VAL A 84 -2.57 1.92 0.53
CA VAL A 84 -2.17 0.87 -0.42
C VAL A 84 -2.07 -0.49 0.26
N PHE A 85 -1.67 -0.55 1.52
CA PHE A 85 -1.71 -1.79 2.31
C PHE A 85 -3.14 -2.33 2.45
N LEU A 86 -4.13 -1.47 2.70
CA LEU A 86 -5.53 -1.87 2.74
C LEU A 86 -6.00 -2.46 1.39
N LEU A 87 -5.63 -1.83 0.27
CA LEU A 87 -5.90 -2.36 -1.07
C LEU A 87 -5.20 -3.71 -1.32
N TYR A 88 -3.99 -3.87 -0.79
CA TYR A 88 -3.26 -5.14 -0.83
C TYR A 88 -4.02 -6.24 -0.09
N ILE A 89 -4.50 -5.98 1.12
CA ILE A 89 -5.30 -6.93 1.90
C ILE A 89 -6.57 -7.33 1.16
N TYR A 90 -7.25 -6.39 0.50
CA TYR A 90 -8.38 -6.70 -0.39
C TYR A 90 -7.97 -7.67 -1.50
N ARG A 91 -6.91 -7.37 -2.25
CA ARG A 91 -6.46 -8.22 -3.37
C ARG A 91 -5.99 -9.60 -2.93
N LEU A 92 -5.33 -9.69 -1.79
CA LEU A 92 -4.92 -10.96 -1.20
C LEU A 92 -6.15 -11.79 -0.80
N SER A 93 -7.17 -11.15 -0.22
CA SER A 93 -8.42 -11.81 0.18
C SER A 93 -9.24 -12.29 -1.02
N GLU A 94 -9.27 -11.53 -2.11
CA GLU A 94 -9.96 -11.91 -3.35
C GLU A 94 -9.33 -13.14 -4.02
N ARG A 95 -7.99 -13.24 -3.97
CA ARG A 95 -7.23 -14.37 -4.54
C ARG A 95 -7.19 -15.60 -3.62
N SER A 96 -7.57 -15.46 -2.36
CA SER A 96 -7.58 -16.55 -1.39
C SER A 96 -8.67 -17.57 -1.71
N SER A 97 -8.38 -18.85 -1.46
CA SER A 97 -9.31 -19.97 -1.57
C SER A 97 -10.38 -19.98 -0.45
N LYS A 98 -10.42 -18.94 0.39
CA LYS A 98 -11.21 -18.85 1.64
C LYS A 98 -10.85 -19.93 2.67
N HIS A 99 -9.72 -20.63 2.47
CA HIS A 99 -9.24 -21.64 3.39
C HIS A 99 -8.85 -21.00 4.74
N PRO A 100 -9.18 -21.61 5.90
CA PRO A 100 -8.93 -21.02 7.22
C PRO A 100 -7.47 -20.63 7.46
N LEU A 101 -6.51 -21.39 6.93
CA LEU A 101 -5.08 -21.05 7.06
C LEU A 101 -4.73 -19.76 6.32
N GLU A 102 -5.26 -19.55 5.10
CA GLU A 102 -4.98 -18.33 4.33
C GLU A 102 -5.61 -17.12 5.01
N LYS A 103 -6.85 -17.25 5.52
CA LYS A 103 -7.47 -16.22 6.37
C LYS A 103 -6.61 -15.91 7.60
N GLY A 104 -6.07 -16.95 8.25
CA GLY A 104 -5.16 -16.81 9.38
C GLY A 104 -3.88 -16.03 9.02
N VAL A 105 -3.30 -16.26 7.85
CA VAL A 105 -2.13 -15.52 7.36
C VAL A 105 -2.47 -14.04 7.12
N ILE A 106 -3.60 -13.75 6.45
CA ILE A 106 -4.06 -12.37 6.23
C ILE A 106 -4.24 -11.64 7.56
N ARG A 107 -4.91 -12.28 8.53
CA ARG A 107 -5.10 -11.74 9.88
C ARG A 107 -3.76 -11.41 10.55
N GLN A 108 -2.77 -12.31 10.47
CA GLN A 108 -1.45 -12.07 11.08
C GLN A 108 -0.70 -10.92 10.41
N GLN A 109 -0.82 -10.76 9.08
CA GLN A 109 -0.22 -9.62 8.38
C GLN A 109 -0.83 -8.29 8.85
N ILE A 110 -2.15 -8.23 8.97
CA ILE A 110 -2.84 -7.05 9.48
C ILE A 110 -2.36 -6.70 10.89
N LEU A 111 -2.39 -7.68 11.81
CA LEU A 111 -1.97 -7.49 13.20
C LEU A 111 -0.49 -7.13 13.33
N GLY A 112 0.36 -7.60 12.43
CA GLY A 112 1.79 -7.28 12.42
C GLY A 112 2.09 -5.85 11.97
N VAL A 113 1.28 -5.28 11.07
CA VAL A 113 1.53 -3.96 10.47
C VAL A 113 0.76 -2.84 11.18
N LEU A 114 -0.43 -3.10 11.74
CA LEU A 114 -1.23 -2.08 12.44
C LEU A 114 -0.44 -1.23 13.46
N PRO A 115 0.43 -1.81 14.33
CA PRO A 115 1.21 -1.02 15.29
C PRO A 115 2.16 -0.01 14.64
N ILE A 116 2.61 -0.27 13.41
CA ILE A 116 3.46 0.66 12.65
C ILE A 116 2.64 1.91 12.26
N PHE A 117 1.40 1.72 11.82
CA PHE A 117 0.49 2.81 11.47
C PHE A 117 -0.03 3.56 12.71
N GLU A 118 -0.27 2.87 13.82
CA GLU A 118 -0.55 3.51 15.11
C GLU A 118 0.58 4.47 15.50
N SER A 119 1.82 3.99 15.51
CA SER A 119 2.98 4.83 15.84
C SER A 119 3.16 6.00 14.86
N ALA A 120 2.86 5.81 13.57
CA ALA A 120 2.91 6.88 12.58
C ALA A 120 1.82 7.95 12.83
N THR A 121 0.62 7.52 13.24
CA THR A 121 -0.50 8.41 13.60
C THR A 121 -0.17 9.24 14.84
N GLU A 122 0.41 8.61 15.88
CA GLU A 122 0.88 9.32 17.09
C GLU A 122 1.93 10.39 16.78
N LYS A 123 2.74 10.20 15.73
CA LYS A 123 3.74 11.16 15.24
C LYS A 123 3.17 12.22 14.30
N GLY A 124 1.86 12.19 14.01
CA GLY A 124 1.19 13.09 13.08
C GLY A 124 1.53 12.84 11.60
N LEU A 125 2.05 11.66 11.27
CA LEU A 125 2.42 11.26 9.90
C LEU A 125 1.25 10.64 9.15
N ILE A 126 0.17 10.28 9.86
CA ILE A 126 -1.11 9.86 9.31
C ILE A 126 -2.18 10.74 9.96
N ALA A 127 -3.10 11.29 9.16
CA ALA A 127 -4.24 12.02 9.71
C ALA A 127 -5.14 11.06 10.50
N LEU A 128 -5.61 11.48 11.69
CA LEU A 128 -6.37 10.60 12.59
C LEU A 128 -7.64 10.03 11.93
N ASP A 129 -8.35 10.83 11.15
CA ASP A 129 -9.56 10.38 10.43
C ASP A 129 -9.25 9.36 9.33
N ALA A 130 -8.07 9.45 8.72
CA ALA A 130 -7.60 8.47 7.74
C ALA A 130 -7.17 7.18 8.44
N TYR A 131 -6.49 7.30 9.58
CA TYR A 131 -6.12 6.16 10.41
C TYR A 131 -7.35 5.41 10.89
N ASP A 132 -8.29 6.08 11.57
CA ASP A 132 -9.47 5.46 12.17
C ASP A 132 -10.27 4.65 11.13
N ARG A 133 -10.54 5.24 9.96
CA ARG A 133 -11.27 4.56 8.87
C ARG A 133 -10.55 3.33 8.34
N ASN A 134 -9.24 3.43 8.11
CA ASN A 134 -8.47 2.34 7.53
C ASN A 134 -8.20 1.23 8.56
N ALA A 135 -7.91 1.59 9.81
CA ALA A 135 -7.70 0.65 10.90
C ALA A 135 -8.99 -0.13 11.24
N ASP A 136 -10.14 0.55 11.25
CA ASP A 136 -11.45 -0.06 11.42
C ASP A 136 -11.73 -1.10 10.32
N ALA A 137 -11.52 -0.73 9.05
CA ALA A 137 -11.67 -1.66 7.94
C ALA A 137 -10.74 -2.88 8.06
N LEU A 138 -9.47 -2.66 8.43
CA LEU A 138 -8.51 -3.75 8.66
C LEU A 138 -8.91 -4.66 9.82
N ALA A 139 -9.42 -4.11 10.92
CA ALA A 139 -9.90 -4.87 12.06
C ALA A 139 -11.10 -5.75 11.69
N HIS A 140 -12.09 -5.18 10.99
CA HIS A 140 -13.24 -5.93 10.48
C HIS A 140 -12.83 -7.11 9.59
N VAL A 141 -11.80 -6.93 8.73
CA VAL A 141 -11.23 -7.99 7.89
C VAL A 141 -10.48 -9.03 8.71
N ALA A 142 -9.67 -8.60 9.67
CA ALA A 142 -8.90 -9.48 10.54
C ALA A 142 -9.79 -10.42 11.37
N ASP A 143 -10.96 -9.94 11.77
CA ASP A 143 -11.92 -10.67 12.60
C ASP A 143 -13.07 -11.33 11.81
N ASP A 144 -13.03 -11.28 10.47
CA ASP A 144 -14.03 -11.92 9.55
C ASP A 144 -15.48 -11.52 9.89
N THR A 145 -15.67 -10.24 10.19
CA THR A 145 -16.96 -9.68 10.63
C THR A 145 -18.00 -9.60 9.49
N PRO A 146 -19.31 -9.46 9.80
CA PRO A 146 -20.36 -9.35 8.78
C PRO A 146 -20.22 -8.16 7.81
N GLU A 147 -19.46 -7.13 8.18
CA GLU A 147 -19.25 -5.90 7.39
C GLU A 147 -18.24 -6.09 6.26
N VAL A 148 -17.42 -7.15 6.30
CA VAL A 148 -16.34 -7.41 5.32
C VAL A 148 -16.81 -7.36 3.86
N PRO A 149 -17.97 -7.93 3.46
CA PRO A 149 -18.43 -7.84 2.08
C PRO A 149 -18.66 -6.39 1.61
N ALA A 150 -19.19 -5.52 2.47
CA ALA A 150 -19.42 -4.12 2.12
C ALA A 150 -18.08 -3.37 2.01
N ILE A 151 -17.15 -3.63 2.93
CA ILE A 151 -15.79 -3.08 2.89
C ILE A 151 -15.09 -3.49 1.59
N PHE A 152 -15.14 -4.78 1.22
CA PHE A 152 -14.50 -5.26 -0.01
C PHE A 152 -15.14 -4.71 -1.27
N ASN A 153 -16.46 -4.50 -1.30
CA ASN A 153 -17.10 -3.82 -2.44
C ASN A 153 -16.59 -2.38 -2.60
N ALA A 154 -16.43 -1.64 -1.50
CA ALA A 154 -15.87 -0.29 -1.54
C ALA A 154 -14.40 -0.30 -2.00
N LEU A 155 -13.60 -1.24 -1.49
CA LEU A 155 -12.19 -1.39 -1.89
C LEU A 155 -12.02 -1.85 -3.33
N ALA A 156 -12.93 -2.67 -3.86
CA ALA A 156 -12.93 -3.05 -5.27
C ALA A 156 -13.12 -1.83 -6.18
N VAL A 157 -14.09 -0.97 -5.86
CA VAL A 157 -14.33 0.29 -6.60
C VAL A 157 -13.11 1.20 -6.53
N GLU A 158 -12.53 1.39 -5.35
CA GLU A 158 -11.34 2.22 -5.21
C GLU A 158 -10.15 1.62 -5.96
N TYR A 159 -9.92 0.31 -5.87
CA TYR A 159 -8.83 -0.38 -6.55
C TYR A 159 -8.86 -0.14 -8.06
N SER A 160 -10.04 -0.21 -8.68
CA SER A 160 -10.22 -0.01 -10.13
C SER A 160 -10.18 1.45 -10.60
N LYS A 161 -10.15 2.44 -9.69
CA LYS A 161 -10.20 3.87 -10.02
C LYS A 161 -9.06 4.35 -10.93
N HIS A 162 -7.90 3.70 -10.84
CA HIS A 162 -6.71 4.02 -11.63
C HIS A 162 -6.35 2.91 -12.62
N GLU A 163 -7.27 2.00 -12.92
CA GLU A 163 -7.03 1.04 -14.01
C GLU A 163 -7.08 1.77 -15.36
N PRO A 164 -6.14 1.48 -16.28
CA PRO A 164 -6.20 2.02 -17.64
C PRO A 164 -7.45 1.47 -18.32
N GLN A 165 -8.26 2.38 -18.87
CA GLN A 165 -9.46 2.06 -19.67
C GLN A 165 -9.11 1.42 -21.01
#